data_AF-A0A955C9W9-F1
#
_entry.id   AF-A0A955C9W9-F1
#
_cell.length_a   1.000
_cell.length_b   1.000
_cell.length_c   1.000
_cell.angle_alpha   90.00
_cell.angle_beta   90.00
_cell.angle_gamma   90.00
#
_symmetry.space_group_name_H-M   'P 1'
#
loop_
_entity.id
_entity.type
_entity.pdbx_description
1 polymer ?
#
loop_
_entity_poly.entity_id
_entity_poly.type
_entity_poly.pdbx_seq_one_letter_code
_entity_poly.pdbx_strand_id
1 'polypeptide(L)'
;MRRIIRNRILISVIALGLLNFALYTFFYWYFQGDASNGFIREGEFFLKGHFLRVPDGQASEAVSRGVWIYSYLHSITIWPTAGAVVIAMLILSRPHIIATINSDSFFDGRLLVNGCLLVVAAVSVISMAIFVFNFWQALEAIRVGQDFGL
;
A
#
# COMPACT_ATOMS: atom_id res chain seq x y z
N MET A 1 2.49 -32.08 -15.61
CA MET A 1 1.25 -31.31 -15.36
C MET A 1 0.67 -30.81 -16.69
N ARG A 2 -0.64 -30.91 -16.94
CA ARG A 2 -1.25 -30.41 -18.21
C ARG A 2 -1.16 -28.88 -18.28
N ARG A 3 -0.91 -28.32 -19.47
CA ARG A 3 -0.79 -26.86 -19.73
C ARG A 3 -1.96 -26.05 -19.16
N ILE A 4 -3.18 -26.58 -19.28
CA ILE A 4 -4.42 -25.96 -18.79
C ILE A 4 -4.42 -25.85 -17.26
N ILE A 5 -4.01 -26.91 -16.56
CA ILE A 5 -3.98 -26.93 -15.09
C ILE A 5 -2.95 -25.92 -14.58
N ARG A 6 -1.75 -25.89 -15.17
CA ARG A 6 -0.70 -24.92 -14.83
C ARG A 6 -1.18 -23.48 -15.00
N ASN A 7 -1.80 -23.17 -16.14
CA ASN A 7 -2.30 -21.81 -16.41
C ASN A 7 -3.41 -21.41 -15.43
N ARG A 8 -4.32 -22.33 -15.09
CA ARG A 8 -5.36 -22.07 -14.07
C ARG A 8 -4.74 -21.76 -12.71
N ILE A 9 -3.76 -22.53 -12.26
CA ILE A 9 -3.07 -22.29 -10.98
C ILE A 9 -2.40 -20.90 -10.99
N LEU A 10 -1.66 -20.56 -12.04
CA LEU A 10 -1.01 -19.26 -12.15
C LEU A 10 -2.03 -18.12 -12.06
N ILE A 11 -3.12 -18.20 -12.84
CA ILE A 11 -4.21 -17.22 -12.83
C ILE A 11 -4.82 -17.09 -11.43
N SER A 12 -5.09 -18.21 -10.75
CA SER A 12 -5.60 -18.19 -9.38
C SER A 12 -4.63 -17.49 -8.41
N VAL A 13 -3.33 -17.74 -8.52
CA VAL A 13 -2.32 -17.08 -7.67
C VAL A 13 -2.29 -15.57 -7.90
N ILE A 14 -2.39 -15.12 -9.15
CA ILE A 14 -2.43 -13.68 -9.47
C ILE A 14 -3.73 -13.05 -8.97
N ALA A 15 -4.87 -13.72 -9.16
CA ALA A 15 -6.14 -13.25 -8.66
C ALA A 15 -6.12 -13.09 -7.13
N LEU A 16 -5.53 -14.05 -6.43
CA LEU A 16 -5.31 -13.96 -4.98
C LEU A 16 -4.37 -12.81 -4.61
N GLY A 17 -3.28 -12.60 -5.37
CA GLY A 17 -2.36 -11.47 -5.16
C GLY A 17 -3.03 -10.11 -5.36
N LEU A 18 -3.85 -9.96 -6.41
CA LEU A 18 -4.64 -8.76 -6.68
C LEU A 18 -5.68 -8.52 -5.59
N LEU A 19 -6.39 -9.56 -5.16
CA LEU A 19 -7.35 -9.47 -4.06
C LEU A 19 -6.65 -9.06 -2.77
N ASN A 20 -5.50 -9.65 -2.45
CA ASN A 20 -4.72 -9.28 -1.29
C ASN A 20 -4.28 -7.82 -1.34
N PHE A 21 -3.77 -7.35 -2.50
CA PHE A 21 -3.40 -5.95 -2.69
C PHE A 21 -4.59 -5.00 -2.53
N ALA A 22 -5.76 -5.36 -3.07
CA ALA A 22 -6.98 -4.57 -2.94
C ALA A 22 -7.47 -4.50 -1.48
N LEU A 23 -7.52 -5.64 -0.79
CA LEU A 23 -7.90 -5.70 0.63
C LEU A 23 -6.90 -4.92 1.49
N TYR A 24 -5.61 -5.12 1.26
CA TYR A 24 -4.56 -4.38 1.96
C TYR A 24 -4.72 -2.88 1.75
N THR A 25 -4.90 -2.42 0.51
CA THR A 25 -5.12 -1.01 0.17
C THR A 25 -6.34 -0.46 0.91
N PHE A 26 -7.48 -1.17 0.86
CA PHE A 26 -8.71 -0.75 1.50
C PHE A 26 -8.56 -0.63 3.02
N PHE A 27 -8.07 -1.68 3.67
CA PHE A 27 -7.89 -1.68 5.12
C PHE A 27 -6.82 -0.66 5.56
N TYR A 28 -5.74 -0.53 4.80
CA TYR A 28 -4.70 0.44 5.13
C TYR A 28 -5.18 1.88 4.93
N TRP A 29 -6.05 2.17 3.96
CA TRP A 29 -6.69 3.50 3.88
C TRP A 29 -7.64 3.77 5.04
N TYR A 30 -8.38 2.75 5.50
CA TYR A 30 -9.30 2.89 6.61
C TYR A 30 -8.57 3.06 7.96
N PHE A 31 -7.55 2.24 8.20
CA PHE A 31 -6.81 2.23 9.46
C PHE A 31 -5.58 3.15 9.47
N GLN A 32 -5.04 3.51 8.32
CA GLN A 32 -3.81 4.29 8.11
C GLN A 32 -2.56 3.69 8.80
N GLY A 33 -1.40 4.35 8.65
CA GLY A 33 -0.13 3.95 9.26
C GLY A 33 0.07 4.55 10.65
N ASP A 34 0.96 3.94 11.44
CA ASP A 34 1.18 4.31 12.84
C ASP A 34 1.63 5.76 13.03
N ALA A 35 2.48 6.27 12.12
CA ALA A 35 2.96 7.64 12.15
C ALA A 35 1.97 8.64 11.55
N SER A 36 1.26 8.29 10.46
CA SER A 36 0.31 9.20 9.81
C SER A 36 -0.92 9.48 10.67
N ASN A 37 -1.27 8.53 11.54
CA ASN A 37 -2.30 8.70 12.58
C ASN A 37 -1.74 9.30 13.88
N GLY A 38 -0.42 9.31 14.03
CA GLY A 38 0.25 9.84 15.21
C GLY A 38 0.14 11.36 15.28
N PHE A 39 0.73 11.93 16.32
CA PHE A 39 0.73 13.37 16.53
C PHE A 39 2.03 13.84 17.19
N ILE A 40 2.24 15.14 17.10
CA ILE A 40 3.31 15.85 17.79
C ILE A 40 2.64 16.79 18.78
N ARG A 41 3.04 16.71 20.04
CA ARG A 41 2.53 17.58 21.10
C ARG A 41 3.66 18.02 22.00
N GLU A 42 3.79 19.33 22.19
CA GLU A 42 4.79 19.90 23.11
C GLU A 42 6.24 19.45 22.79
N GLY A 43 6.52 19.16 21.51
CA GLY A 43 7.83 18.68 21.03
C GLY A 43 8.08 17.18 21.21
N GLU A 44 7.13 16.44 21.78
CA GLU A 44 7.17 14.98 21.88
C GLU A 44 6.44 14.33 20.71
N PHE A 45 6.88 13.13 20.32
CA PHE A 45 6.38 12.40 19.17
C PHE A 45 5.59 11.18 19.62
N PHE A 46 4.39 11.02 19.09
CA PHE A 46 3.50 9.91 19.43
C PHE A 46 3.11 9.15 18.17
N LEU A 47 3.08 7.83 18.28
CA LEU A 47 2.51 6.96 17.26
C LEU A 47 1.08 6.60 17.67
N LYS A 48 0.22 6.36 16.68
CA LYS A 48 -1.15 5.92 16.90
C LYS A 48 -1.52 4.91 15.82
N GLY A 49 -1.97 3.74 16.20
CA GLY A 49 -2.18 2.68 15.23
C GLY A 49 -2.60 1.37 15.87
N HIS A 50 -2.98 0.44 15.00
CA HIS A 50 -3.67 -0.79 15.41
C HIS A 50 -2.79 -1.74 16.25
N PHE A 51 -1.47 -1.62 16.18
CA PHE A 51 -0.53 -2.49 16.89
C PHE A 51 -0.10 -1.96 18.26
N LEU A 52 -0.56 -0.77 18.65
CA LEU A 52 -0.21 -0.18 19.94
C LEU A 52 -1.10 -0.77 21.04
N ARG A 53 -0.55 -1.75 21.77
CA ARG A 53 -1.13 -2.27 23.01
C ARG A 53 -0.78 -1.36 24.18
N VAL A 54 -1.38 -0.18 24.21
CA VAL A 54 -1.25 0.78 25.32
C VAL A 54 -2.45 0.65 26.27
N PRO A 55 -2.26 0.76 27.59
CA PRO A 55 -3.34 0.63 28.59
C PRO A 55 -4.53 1.58 28.34
N ASP A 56 -4.26 2.80 27.87
CA ASP A 56 -5.27 3.82 27.57
C ASP A 56 -5.75 3.80 26.09
N GLY A 57 -5.20 2.89 25.27
CA GLY A 57 -5.73 2.52 23.96
C GLY A 57 -5.67 3.58 22.84
N GLN A 58 -5.09 4.76 23.06
CA GLN A 58 -5.21 5.87 22.11
C GLN A 58 -3.90 6.37 21.46
N ALA A 59 -2.75 6.25 22.12
CA ALA A 59 -1.46 6.71 21.61
C ALA A 59 -0.30 5.96 22.29
N SER A 60 0.82 5.77 21.59
CA SER A 60 2.04 5.20 22.19
C SER A 60 2.57 6.09 23.32
N GLU A 61 3.49 5.58 24.14
CA GLU A 61 4.39 6.46 24.88
C GLU A 61 5.19 7.34 23.90
N ALA A 62 5.76 8.45 24.41
CA ALA A 62 6.59 9.33 23.60
C ALA A 62 7.76 8.54 22.98
N VAL A 63 7.84 8.57 21.66
CA VAL A 63 8.91 7.92 20.90
C VAL A 63 9.97 8.93 20.49
N SER A 64 11.16 8.44 20.16
CA SER A 64 12.19 9.30 19.57
C SER A 64 11.73 9.82 18.20
N ARG A 65 12.19 11.04 17.85
CA ARG A 65 11.98 11.63 16.52
C ARG A 65 12.38 10.70 15.38
N GLY A 66 13.47 9.93 15.55
CA GLY A 66 13.96 8.98 14.55
C GLY A 66 12.98 7.85 14.29
N VAL A 67 12.36 7.29 15.34
CA VAL A 67 11.34 6.24 15.22
C VAL A 67 10.10 6.75 14.50
N TRP A 68 9.68 7.98 14.81
CA TRP A 68 8.53 8.61 14.16
C TRP A 68 8.78 8.88 12.66
N ILE A 69 9.96 9.43 12.31
CA ILE A 69 10.38 9.62 10.90
C ILE A 69 10.44 8.28 10.16
N TYR A 70 11.05 7.26 10.78
CA TYR A 70 11.14 5.93 10.20
C TYR A 70 9.74 5.37 9.89
N SER A 71 8.77 5.53 10.79
CA SER A 71 7.41 5.03 10.59
C SER A 71 6.70 5.72 9.41
N TYR A 72 6.93 7.02 9.20
CA TYR A 72 6.48 7.74 8.00
C TYR A 72 7.11 7.21 6.72
N LEU A 73 8.45 7.09 6.70
CA LEU A 73 9.18 6.59 5.53
C LEU A 73 8.78 5.15 5.20
N HIS A 74 8.61 4.31 6.23
CA HIS A 74 8.11 2.95 6.06
C HIS A 74 6.75 2.95 5.36
N SER A 75 5.80 3.76 5.84
CA SER A 75 4.46 3.90 5.25
C SER A 75 4.49 4.40 3.79
N ILE A 76 5.41 5.32 3.46
CA ILE A 76 5.63 5.78 2.09
C ILE A 76 6.12 4.64 1.19
N THR A 77 7.08 3.84 1.67
CA THR A 77 7.73 2.77 0.87
C THR A 77 6.87 1.54 0.64
N ILE A 78 5.85 1.30 1.46
CA ILE A 78 4.90 0.18 1.30
C ILE A 78 4.25 0.19 -0.08
N TRP A 79 3.78 1.35 -0.53
CA TRP A 79 3.04 1.48 -1.78
C TRP A 79 3.85 1.13 -3.04
N PRO A 80 5.04 1.73 -3.29
CA PRO A 80 5.84 1.37 -4.46
C PRO A 80 6.37 -0.06 -4.38
N THR A 81 6.69 -0.58 -3.19
CA THR A 81 7.21 -1.95 -3.06
C THR A 81 6.14 -3.01 -3.31
N ALA A 82 4.96 -2.88 -2.68
CA ALA A 82 3.83 -3.79 -2.92
C ALA A 82 3.33 -3.69 -4.38
N GLY A 83 3.21 -2.47 -4.91
CA GLY A 83 2.85 -2.22 -6.30
C GLY A 83 3.81 -2.89 -7.29
N ALA A 84 5.12 -2.76 -7.07
CA ALA A 84 6.14 -3.37 -7.92
C ALA A 84 6.04 -4.90 -7.95
N VAL A 85 5.80 -5.54 -6.81
CA VAL A 85 5.62 -7.00 -6.72
C VAL A 85 4.40 -7.45 -7.55
N VAL A 86 3.25 -6.77 -7.38
CA VAL A 86 2.03 -7.12 -8.11
C VAL A 86 2.18 -6.86 -9.61
N ILE A 87 2.81 -5.75 -9.99
CA ILE A 87 3.15 -5.44 -11.40
C ILE A 87 4.05 -6.52 -11.99
N ALA A 88 5.10 -6.95 -11.28
CA ALA A 88 5.98 -8.02 -11.74
C ALA A 88 5.21 -9.32 -11.95
N MET A 89 4.32 -9.69 -11.02
CA MET A 89 3.46 -10.87 -11.16
C MET A 89 2.52 -10.77 -12.37
N LEU A 90 1.93 -9.60 -12.63
CA LEU A 90 1.08 -9.35 -13.81
C LEU A 90 1.88 -9.44 -15.12
N ILE A 91 3.10 -8.91 -15.17
CA ILE A 91 3.97 -8.98 -16.36
C ILE A 91 4.35 -10.44 -16.65
N LEU A 92 4.81 -11.17 -15.63
CA LEU A 92 5.23 -12.58 -15.78
C LEU A 92 4.07 -13.49 -16.20
N SER A 93 2.86 -13.16 -15.77
CA SER A 93 1.67 -13.96 -16.03
C SER A 93 0.91 -13.60 -17.31
N ARG A 94 1.19 -12.44 -17.90
CA ARG A 94 0.59 -11.94 -19.13
C ARG A 94 0.42 -13.01 -20.22
N PRO A 95 1.44 -13.80 -20.62
CA PRO A 95 1.28 -14.82 -21.66
C PRO A 95 0.30 -15.93 -21.26
N HIS A 96 0.21 -16.26 -19.97
CA HIS A 96 -0.72 -17.27 -19.46
C HIS A 96 -2.17 -16.78 -19.43
N ILE A 97 -2.38 -15.52 -19.05
CA ILE A 97 -3.69 -14.86 -19.07
C ILE A 97 -4.20 -14.77 -20.51
N ILE A 98 -3.39 -14.25 -21.43
CA ILE A 98 -3.76 -14.12 -22.86
C ILE A 98 -4.07 -15.49 -23.47
N ALA A 99 -3.27 -16.52 -23.16
CA ALA A 99 -3.50 -17.87 -23.68
C ALA A 99 -4.72 -18.60 -23.09
N THR A 100 -5.34 -18.05 -22.04
CA THR A 100 -6.49 -18.66 -21.35
C THR A 100 -7.79 -17.92 -21.65
N ILE A 101 -7.72 -16.64 -22.01
CA ILE A 101 -8.87 -15.86 -22.46
C ILE A 101 -9.12 -16.19 -23.94
N ASN A 102 -10.26 -16.81 -24.22
CA ASN A 102 -10.68 -17.15 -25.58
C ASN A 102 -10.95 -15.88 -26.40
N SER A 103 -10.69 -15.94 -27.70
CA SER A 103 -10.95 -14.85 -28.66
C SER A 103 -12.43 -14.44 -28.75
N ASP A 104 -13.35 -15.32 -28.33
CA ASP A 104 -14.80 -15.08 -28.34
C ASP A 104 -15.32 -14.44 -27.03
N SER A 105 -14.41 -14.11 -26.11
CA SER A 105 -14.72 -13.38 -24.88
C SER A 105 -14.93 -11.90 -25.18
N PHE A 106 -15.85 -11.25 -24.46
CA PHE A 106 -16.03 -9.78 -24.49
C PHE A 106 -14.76 -9.00 -24.07
N PHE A 107 -13.79 -9.66 -23.43
CA PHE A 107 -12.56 -9.05 -22.92
C PHE A 107 -11.32 -9.59 -23.63
N ASP A 108 -10.51 -8.69 -24.20
CA ASP A 108 -9.15 -8.99 -24.64
C ASP A 108 -8.22 -9.14 -23.42
N GLY A 109 -7.54 -10.29 -23.32
CA GLY A 109 -6.58 -10.55 -22.25
C GLY A 109 -5.43 -9.53 -22.19
N ARG A 110 -5.07 -8.90 -23.31
CA ARG A 110 -4.09 -7.80 -23.32
C ARG A 110 -4.65 -6.55 -22.64
N LEU A 111 -5.90 -6.19 -22.93
CA LEU A 111 -6.57 -5.06 -22.29
C LEU A 111 -6.73 -5.30 -20.79
N LEU A 112 -7.10 -6.52 -20.38
CA LEU A 112 -7.22 -6.87 -18.96
C LEU A 112 -5.90 -6.66 -18.20
N VAL A 113 -4.79 -7.24 -18.70
CA VAL A 113 -3.48 -7.12 -18.03
C VAL A 113 -3.02 -5.67 -18.00
N ASN A 114 -3.15 -4.94 -19.12
CA ASN A 114 -2.76 -3.53 -19.18
C ASN A 114 -3.60 -2.67 -18.23
N GLY A 115 -4.90 -2.93 -18.13
CA GLY A 115 -5.79 -2.25 -17.19
C GLY A 115 -5.41 -2.51 -15.74
N CYS A 116 -5.16 -3.77 -15.37
CA CYS A 116 -4.69 -4.12 -14.02
C CYS A 116 -3.34 -3.45 -13.70
N LEU A 117 -2.39 -3.45 -14.64
CA LEU A 117 -1.10 -2.77 -14.47
C LEU A 117 -1.28 -1.27 -14.22
N LEU A 118 -2.12 -0.61 -15.01
CA LEU A 118 -2.41 0.81 -14.86
C LEU A 118 -3.05 1.12 -13.51
N VAL A 119 -4.05 0.33 -13.09
CA VAL A 119 -4.74 0.52 -11.81
C VAL A 119 -3.77 0.34 -10.64
N VAL A 120 -2.97 -0.74 -10.63
CA VAL A 120 -2.00 -0.99 -9.55
C VAL A 120 -0.96 0.12 -9.49
N ALA A 121 -0.44 0.55 -10.64
CA ALA A 121 0.53 1.65 -10.72
C ALA A 121 -0.08 2.96 -10.20
N ALA A 122 -1.28 3.32 -10.66
CA ALA A 122 -1.98 4.53 -10.25
C ALA A 122 -2.26 4.55 -8.75
N VAL A 123 -2.81 3.47 -8.19
CA VAL A 123 -3.06 3.34 -6.74
C VAL A 123 -1.75 3.47 -5.95
N SER A 124 -0.69 2.80 -6.40
CA SER A 124 0.60 2.84 -5.70
C SER A 124 1.20 4.26 -5.70
N VAL A 125 1.17 4.95 -6.84
CA VAL A 125 1.72 6.31 -6.97
C VAL A 125 0.88 7.33 -6.21
N ILE A 126 -0.45 7.27 -6.33
CA ILE A 126 -1.36 8.20 -5.65
C ILE A 126 -1.23 8.04 -4.14
N SER A 127 -1.28 6.81 -3.62
CA SER A 127 -1.12 6.57 -2.20
C SER A 127 0.26 7.01 -1.69
N MET A 128 1.34 6.70 -2.41
CA MET A 128 2.67 7.20 -2.06
C MET A 128 2.70 8.74 -1.99
N ALA A 129 2.12 9.43 -2.97
CA ALA A 129 2.08 10.89 -3.02
C ALA A 129 1.31 11.48 -1.82
N ILE A 130 0.18 10.88 -1.42
CA ILE A 130 -0.59 11.28 -0.23
C ILE A 130 0.28 11.18 1.02
N PHE A 131 0.99 10.05 1.22
CA PHE A 131 1.84 9.86 2.39
C PHE A 131 3.05 10.80 2.40
N VAL A 132 3.65 11.07 1.23
CA VAL A 132 4.73 12.06 1.09
C VAL A 132 4.24 13.46 1.45
N PHE A 133 3.05 13.84 0.98
CA PHE A 133 2.46 15.13 1.29
C PHE A 133 2.15 15.28 2.79
N ASN A 134 1.57 14.26 3.41
CA ASN A 134 1.34 14.25 4.86
C ASN A 134 2.64 14.36 5.65
N PHE A 135 3.68 13.63 5.23
CA PHE A 135 5.00 13.70 5.88
C PHE A 135 5.63 15.09 5.74
N TRP A 136 5.50 15.71 4.56
CA TRP A 136 5.97 17.08 4.32
C TRP A 136 5.32 18.09 5.27
N GLN A 137 3.99 18.03 5.41
CA GLN A 137 3.28 18.91 6.35
C GLN A 137 3.75 18.71 7.79
N ALA A 138 3.97 17.45 8.17
CA ALA A 138 4.41 17.09 9.50
C ALA A 138 5.84 17.58 9.78
N LEU A 139 6.73 17.54 8.79
CA LEU A 139 8.07 18.12 8.89
C LEU A 139 8.05 19.64 9.01
N GLU A 140 7.15 20.33 8.29
CA GLU A 140 7.03 21.78 8.41
C GLU A 140 6.52 22.19 9.79
N ALA A 141 5.55 21.46 10.35
CA ALA A 141 5.08 21.68 11.72
C ALA A 141 6.21 21.54 12.76
N ILE A 142 7.04 20.49 12.64
CA ILE A 142 8.26 20.34 13.47
C ILE A 142 9.18 21.55 13.32
N ARG A 143 9.37 22.04 12.10
CA ARG A 143 10.28 23.15 11.80
C ARG A 143 9.85 24.45 12.48
N VAL A 144 8.55 24.71 12.54
CA VAL A 144 7.98 25.91 13.17
C VAL A 144 7.60 25.72 14.65
N GLY A 145 7.84 24.53 15.22
CA GLY A 145 7.50 24.21 16.61
C GLY A 145 6.01 24.13 16.88
N GLN A 146 5.22 23.75 15.88
CA GLN A 146 3.77 23.56 15.98
C GLN A 146 3.43 22.09 16.22
N ASP A 147 2.33 21.88 16.94
CA ASP A 147 1.68 20.57 17.03
C ASP A 147 1.18 20.14 15.65
N PHE A 148 1.14 18.83 15.41
CA PHE A 148 0.72 18.24 14.14
C PHE A 148 -0.09 16.97 14.38
N GLY A 149 -1.17 16.77 13.63
CA GLY A 149 -2.11 15.67 13.82
C GLY A 149 -3.34 16.08 14.64
N LEU A 150 -3.98 15.10 15.28
CA LEU A 150 -5.08 15.30 16.25
C LEU A 150 -4.52 15.38 17.67
#